data_AF-A0A925GX58-F1
#
_entry.id   AF-A0A925GX58-F1
#
_cell.length_a   1.000
_cell.length_b   1.000
_cell.length_c   1.000
_cell.angle_alpha   90.00
_cell.angle_beta   90.00
_cell.angle_gamma   90.00
#
_symmetry.space_group_name_H-M   'P 1'
#
loop_
_entity.id
_entity.type
_entity.pdbx_description
1 polymer ?
#
loop_
_entity_poly.entity_id
_entity_poly.type
_entity_poly.pdbx_seq_one_letter_code
_entity_poly.pdbx_strand_id
1 'polypeptide(L)'
;MKKLRLLVWLTVLAFVFNACKKEDNDEPTLTKTDFLTAKPWRTTSLTVNPRFPADTTGNNFLPADIYSIRDACENDDIKKFNKNFSYSFEEGATKCDPNAPTVFETGTWTLSADE
;
A
#
# COMPACT_ATOMS: atom_id res chain seq x y z
N MET A 1 4.98 63.28 16.98
CA MET A 1 5.45 62.01 16.35
C MET A 1 5.53 60.80 17.29
N LYS A 2 5.53 60.93 18.63
CA LYS A 2 5.44 59.76 19.55
C LYS A 2 4.02 59.19 19.68
N LYS A 3 2.99 60.05 19.66
CA LYS A 3 1.57 59.64 19.77
C LYS A 3 1.02 58.93 18.52
N LEU A 4 1.59 59.23 17.35
CA LEU A 4 1.20 58.60 16.08
C LEU A 4 1.77 57.19 15.91
N ARG A 5 2.92 56.89 16.54
CA ARG A 5 3.52 55.55 16.57
C ARG A 5 2.71 54.58 17.45
N LEU A 6 2.04 55.08 18.49
CA LEU A 6 1.20 54.26 19.38
C LEU A 6 -0.12 53.82 18.71
N LEU A 7 -0.70 54.66 17.85
CA LEU A 7 -1.95 54.36 17.14
C LEU A 7 -1.78 53.33 16.03
N VAL A 8 -0.61 53.27 15.39
CA VAL A 8 -0.27 52.27 14.37
C VAL A 8 0.01 50.89 14.98
N TRP A 9 0.47 50.83 16.22
CA TRP A 9 0.66 49.57 16.94
C TRP A 9 -0.66 48.97 17.46
N LEU A 10 -1.68 49.81 17.73
CA LEU A 10 -2.97 49.33 18.21
C LEU A 10 -3.85 48.70 17.11
N THR A 11 -3.67 49.10 15.84
CA THR A 11 -4.45 48.56 14.72
C THR A 11 -3.91 47.24 14.16
N VAL A 12 -2.62 46.95 14.33
CA VAL A 12 -2.01 45.67 13.90
C VAL A 12 -2.44 44.51 14.81
N LEU A 13 -2.80 44.78 16.08
CA LEU A 13 -3.22 43.75 17.03
C LEU A 13 -4.68 43.30 16.88
N ALA A 14 -5.49 44.01 16.08
CA ALA A 14 -6.92 43.72 15.93
C ALA A 14 -7.24 42.68 14.83
N PHE A 15 -6.28 42.32 13.97
CA PHE A 15 -6.49 41.39 12.86
C PHE A 15 -6.12 39.93 13.15
N VAL A 16 -5.60 39.62 14.33
CA VAL A 16 -5.10 38.27 14.67
C VAL A 16 -6.18 37.31 15.19
N PHE A 17 -7.42 37.76 15.41
CA PHE A 17 -8.50 36.95 15.99
C PHE A 17 -9.46 36.29 14.99
N ASN A 18 -9.20 36.39 13.67
CA ASN A 18 -10.01 35.70 12.64
C ASN A 18 -9.29 34.48 12.03
N ALA A 19 -8.13 34.07 12.55
CA ALA A 19 -7.46 32.87 12.07
C ALA A 19 -7.99 31.62 12.79
N CYS A 20 -8.54 30.71 11.98
CA CYS A 20 -9.08 29.40 12.32
C CYS A 20 -10.43 29.40 13.06
N LYS A 21 -11.51 29.64 12.28
CA LYS A 21 -12.63 28.70 12.39
C LYS A 21 -12.04 27.32 12.10
N LYS A 22 -12.09 26.41 13.09
CA LYS A 22 -11.95 24.99 12.81
C LYS A 22 -13.16 24.65 11.96
N GLU A 23 -13.00 24.65 10.64
CA GLU A 23 -13.81 23.77 9.84
C GLU A 23 -13.44 22.38 10.33
N ASP A 24 -14.42 21.69 10.91
CA ASP A 24 -14.27 20.26 11.19
C ASP A 24 -13.97 19.63 9.83
N ASN A 25 -12.68 19.35 9.61
CA ASN A 25 -12.20 18.59 8.48
C ASN A 25 -12.71 17.16 8.72
N ASP A 26 -13.97 16.92 8.36
CA ASP A 26 -14.53 15.59 8.12
C ASP A 26 -13.87 15.04 6.85
N GLU A 27 -12.56 14.82 6.91
CA GLU A 27 -11.88 13.99 5.92
C GLU A 27 -12.55 12.62 5.94
N PRO A 28 -13.00 12.08 4.79
CA PRO A 28 -13.70 10.81 4.78
C PRO A 28 -12.80 9.72 5.36
N THR A 29 -13.24 9.12 6.46
CA THR A 29 -12.55 7.99 7.09
C THR A 29 -12.46 6.84 6.10
N LEU A 30 -11.26 6.56 5.60
CA LEU A 30 -11.02 5.44 4.67
C LEU A 30 -11.34 4.11 5.35
N THR A 31 -12.08 3.25 4.65
CA THR A 31 -12.39 1.89 5.12
C THR A 31 -11.23 0.93 4.81
N LYS A 32 -11.20 -0.24 5.45
CA LYS A 32 -10.22 -1.31 5.12
C LYS A 32 -10.31 -1.75 3.67
N THR A 33 -11.52 -1.80 3.12
CA THR A 33 -11.76 -2.00 1.69
C THR A 33 -11.10 -0.91 0.84
N ASP A 34 -11.20 0.36 1.25
CA ASP A 34 -10.55 1.45 0.53
C ASP A 34 -9.03 1.28 0.56
N PHE A 35 -8.44 0.88 1.68
CA PHE A 35 -7.00 0.58 1.76
C PHE A 35 -6.58 -0.59 0.86
N LEU A 36 -7.30 -1.72 0.93
CA LEU A 36 -6.99 -2.91 0.14
C LEU A 36 -7.09 -2.66 -1.36
N THR A 37 -8.06 -1.84 -1.78
CA THR A 37 -8.36 -1.57 -3.20
C THR A 37 -7.73 -0.29 -3.75
N ALA A 38 -7.02 0.48 -2.92
CA ALA A 38 -6.42 1.74 -3.33
C ALA A 38 -5.38 1.57 -4.44
N LYS A 39 -4.61 0.47 -4.40
CA LYS A 39 -3.53 0.16 -5.35
C LYS A 39 -3.40 -1.35 -5.55
N PRO A 40 -2.81 -1.78 -6.67
CA PRO A 40 -2.30 -3.14 -6.80
C PRO A 40 -1.16 -3.40 -5.82
N TRP A 41 -1.02 -4.66 -5.41
CA TRP A 41 -0.03 -5.14 -4.46
C TRP A 41 1.02 -5.97 -5.19
N ARG A 42 2.27 -5.83 -4.74
CA ARG A 42 3.40 -6.64 -5.20
C ARG A 42 4.21 -7.05 -3.98
N THR A 43 4.65 -8.31 -3.96
CA THR A 43 5.56 -8.81 -2.93
C THR A 43 6.93 -8.14 -3.08
N THR A 44 7.45 -7.57 -2.00
CA THR A 44 8.79 -6.95 -1.97
C THR A 44 9.82 -7.77 -1.21
N SER A 45 9.39 -8.74 -0.41
CA SER A 45 10.23 -9.68 0.34
C SER A 45 9.41 -10.90 0.75
N LEU A 46 10.04 -12.07 0.76
CA LEU A 46 9.45 -13.34 1.19
C LEU A 46 10.52 -14.20 1.87
N THR A 47 10.42 -14.29 3.20
CA THR A 47 11.33 -15.10 4.02
C THR A 47 10.57 -16.17 4.79
N VAL A 48 11.16 -17.35 4.95
CA VAL A 48 10.53 -18.49 5.63
C VAL A 48 11.38 -19.05 6.76
N ASN A 49 10.72 -19.46 7.84
CA ASN A 49 11.31 -20.11 9.00
C ASN A 49 10.31 -21.11 9.62
N PRO A 50 10.63 -22.42 9.73
CA PRO A 50 11.87 -23.06 9.31
C PRO A 50 12.05 -23.08 7.78
N ARG A 51 13.30 -23.27 7.33
CA ARG A 51 13.62 -23.41 5.91
C ARG A 51 12.97 -24.67 5.34
N PHE A 52 12.56 -24.63 4.07
CA PHE A 52 12.04 -25.81 3.38
C PHE A 52 13.16 -26.79 3.05
N PRO A 53 12.96 -28.11 3.22
CA PRO A 53 13.90 -29.11 2.76
C PRO A 53 13.95 -29.10 1.23
N ALA A 54 15.17 -29.11 0.67
CA ALA A 54 15.41 -29.13 -0.77
C ALA A 54 15.40 -30.56 -1.35
N ASP A 55 15.37 -31.58 -0.50
CA ASP A 55 15.33 -32.99 -0.87
C ASP A 55 14.53 -33.81 0.13
N THR A 56 14.29 -35.08 -0.20
CA THR A 56 13.55 -36.03 0.63
C THR A 56 14.34 -36.53 1.84
N THR A 57 15.65 -36.25 1.90
CA THR A 57 16.51 -36.65 3.03
C THR A 57 16.40 -35.68 4.20
N GLY A 58 15.96 -34.45 3.95
CA GLY A 58 15.84 -33.39 4.97
C GLY A 58 17.19 -32.81 5.43
N ASN A 59 18.29 -33.17 4.77
CA ASN A 59 19.63 -32.69 5.13
C ASN A 59 20.04 -31.42 4.35
N ASN A 60 19.39 -31.15 3.22
CA ASN A 60 19.58 -29.93 2.45
C ASN A 60 18.34 -29.05 2.52
N PHE A 61 18.54 -27.74 2.52
CA PHE A 61 17.48 -26.75 2.67
C PHE A 61 17.58 -25.66 1.60
N LEU A 62 16.44 -25.23 1.08
CA LEU A 62 16.35 -24.03 0.25
C LEU A 62 16.72 -22.79 1.08
N PRO A 63 17.27 -21.70 0.49
CA PRO A 63 17.50 -20.45 1.21
C PRO A 63 16.27 -19.98 1.99
N ALA A 64 16.50 -19.32 3.14
CA ALA A 64 15.40 -18.76 3.93
C ALA A 64 14.73 -17.59 3.21
N ASP A 65 15.49 -16.82 2.43
CA ASP A 65 14.99 -15.79 1.54
C ASP A 65 14.55 -16.45 0.22
N ILE A 66 13.25 -16.76 0.13
CA ILE A 66 12.65 -17.35 -1.06
C ILE A 66 12.54 -16.32 -2.18
N TYR A 67 12.39 -15.03 -1.85
CA TYR A 67 12.32 -13.97 -2.85
C TYR A 67 13.59 -13.93 -3.71
N SER A 68 14.76 -14.16 -3.10
CA SER A 68 16.06 -14.16 -3.78
C SER A 68 16.26 -15.29 -4.81
N ILE A 69 15.50 -16.39 -4.71
CA ILE A 69 15.65 -17.57 -5.57
C ILE A 69 14.53 -17.73 -6.60
N ARG A 70 13.49 -16.88 -6.54
CA ARG A 70 12.43 -16.83 -7.55
C ARG A 70 12.93 -16.15 -8.82
N ASP A 71 12.32 -16.50 -9.95
CA ASP A 71 12.61 -15.81 -11.19
C ASP A 71 12.20 -14.34 -11.08
N ALA A 72 12.98 -13.46 -11.72
CA ALA A 72 12.75 -12.02 -11.63
C ALA A 72 11.35 -11.60 -12.11
N CYS A 73 10.79 -12.34 -13.07
CA CYS A 73 9.43 -12.17 -13.56
C CYS A 73 8.37 -12.46 -12.50
N GLU A 74 8.52 -13.53 -11.71
CA GLU A 74 7.55 -13.83 -10.64
C GLU A 74 7.60 -12.81 -9.48
N ASN A 75 8.72 -12.09 -9.36
CA ASN A 75 8.94 -11.08 -8.34
C ASN A 75 8.30 -9.72 -8.70
N ASP A 76 7.84 -9.55 -9.94
CA ASP A 76 7.12 -8.36 -10.37
C ASP A 76 5.61 -8.56 -10.60
N ASP A 77 5.10 -9.77 -10.36
CA ASP A 77 3.67 -10.08 -10.38
C ASP A 77 2.84 -9.15 -9.48
N ILE A 78 1.61 -8.90 -9.93
CA ILE A 78 0.71 -7.89 -9.40
C ILE A 78 -0.61 -8.54 -8.97
N LYS A 79 -0.95 -8.41 -7.68
CA LYS A 79 -2.27 -8.78 -7.15
C LYS A 79 -3.14 -7.54 -6.98
N LYS A 80 -4.29 -7.50 -7.65
CA LYS A 80 -5.21 -6.35 -7.61
C LYS A 80 -6.54 -6.75 -6.99
N PHE A 81 -6.96 -6.02 -5.97
CA PHE A 81 -8.30 -6.13 -5.37
C PHE A 81 -9.17 -4.97 -5.85
N ASN A 82 -10.40 -5.27 -6.27
CA ASN A 82 -11.35 -4.29 -6.79
C ASN A 82 -12.50 -4.07 -5.79
N LYS A 83 -13.06 -2.85 -5.75
CA LYS A 83 -14.19 -2.49 -4.85
C LYS A 83 -15.48 -3.29 -5.07
N ASN A 84 -15.61 -3.97 -6.21
CA ASN A 84 -16.72 -4.88 -6.50
C ASN A 84 -16.47 -6.32 -5.99
N PHE A 85 -15.52 -6.51 -5.06
CA PHE A 85 -15.19 -7.80 -4.45
C PHE A 85 -14.59 -8.84 -5.39
N SER A 86 -14.05 -8.42 -6.55
CA SER A 86 -13.22 -9.27 -7.40
C SER A 86 -11.73 -9.00 -7.19
N TYR A 87 -10.89 -9.99 -7.50
CA TYR A 87 -9.44 -9.81 -7.60
C TYR A 87 -8.88 -10.43 -8.88
N SER A 88 -7.71 -9.97 -9.28
CA SER A 88 -6.87 -10.59 -10.30
C SER A 88 -5.44 -10.77 -9.79
N PHE A 89 -4.77 -11.79 -10.31
CA PHE A 89 -3.33 -11.95 -10.24
C PHE A 89 -2.78 -11.98 -11.66
N GLU A 90 -1.84 -11.09 -11.92
CA GLU A 90 -1.29 -10.88 -13.26
C GLU A 90 0.23 -10.72 -13.21
N GLU A 91 0.89 -11.15 -14.28
CA GLU A 91 2.32 -10.91 -14.47
C GLU A 91 2.57 -9.41 -14.57
N GLY A 92 3.75 -8.98 -14.09
CA GLY A 92 4.16 -7.60 -14.11
C GLY A 92 4.66 -7.12 -15.47
N ALA A 93 5.65 -6.23 -15.44
CA ALA A 93 6.31 -5.74 -16.65
C ALA A 93 7.17 -6.84 -17.31
N THR A 94 7.65 -7.80 -16.52
CA THR A 94 8.44 -8.93 -17.00
C THR A 94 7.63 -10.23 -16.98
N LYS A 95 7.19 -10.71 -18.14
CA LYS A 95 6.56 -12.04 -18.26
C LYS A 95 7.61 -13.15 -18.16
N CYS A 96 7.27 -14.24 -17.47
CA CYS A 96 8.09 -15.45 -17.42
C CYS A 96 7.98 -16.24 -18.74
N ASP A 97 6.77 -16.33 -19.29
CA ASP A 97 6.52 -16.91 -20.61
C ASP A 97 5.84 -15.86 -21.51
N PRO A 98 6.48 -15.42 -22.61
CA PRO A 98 5.89 -14.42 -23.50
C PRO A 98 4.58 -14.87 -24.15
N ASN A 99 4.29 -16.17 -24.20
CA ASN A 99 3.05 -16.71 -24.79
C ASN A 99 1.94 -16.96 -23.77
N ALA A 100 2.24 -16.91 -22.47
CA ALA A 100 1.24 -17.10 -21.42
C ALA A 100 0.29 -15.88 -21.32
N PRO A 101 -0.96 -16.06 -20.87
CA PRO A 101 -1.84 -14.94 -20.53
C PRO A 101 -1.21 -14.06 -19.45
N THR A 102 -1.39 -12.74 -19.53
CA THR A 102 -0.89 -11.83 -18.48
C THR A 102 -1.66 -12.01 -17.17
N VAL A 103 -2.99 -12.11 -17.23
CA VAL A 103 -3.81 -12.48 -16.07
C VAL A 103 -3.88 -13.99 -16.01
N PHE A 104 -3.29 -14.60 -14.99
CA PHE A 104 -3.27 -16.04 -14.81
C PHE A 104 -4.22 -16.52 -13.71
N GLU A 105 -4.73 -15.61 -12.87
CA GLU A 105 -5.72 -15.94 -11.83
C GLU A 105 -6.74 -14.82 -11.67
N THR A 106 -8.00 -15.19 -11.43
CA THR A 106 -9.08 -14.27 -11.07
C THR A 106 -10.02 -14.93 -10.07
N GLY A 107 -10.67 -14.14 -9.23
CA GLY A 107 -11.68 -14.65 -8.32
C GLY A 107 -12.41 -13.56 -7.56
N THR A 108 -13.03 -13.96 -6.45
CA THR A 108 -13.70 -13.06 -5.51
C THR A 108 -12.99 -13.05 -4.16
N TRP A 109 -13.19 -11.99 -3.40
CA TRP A 109 -12.63 -11.83 -2.05
C TRP A 109 -13.65 -11.20 -1.11
N THR A 110 -13.45 -11.44 0.18
CA THR A 110 -14.23 -10.83 1.27
C THR A 110 -13.27 -10.51 2.42
N LEU A 111 -13.47 -9.39 3.11
CA LEU A 111 -12.80 -9.16 4.39
C LEU A 111 -13.50 -9.99 5.47
N SER A 112 -12.73 -10.72 6.27
CA SER A 112 -13.26 -11.42 7.43
C SER A 112 -13.58 -10.42 8.56
N ALA A 113 -14.43 -10.85 9.49
CA ALA A 113 -14.93 -9.97 10.56
C ALA A 113 -13.86 -9.58 11.61
N ASP A 114 -12.75 -10.30 11.63
CA ASP A 114 -11.60 -10.08 12.50
C ASP A 114 -10.54 -9.15 11.89
N GLU A 115 -10.69 -8.77 10.61
CA GLU A 115 -9.83 -7.78 9.96
C GLU A 115 -10.09 -6.37 10.43
#